data_AF-A0A956F1J0-F1
#
_entry.id   AF-A0A956F1J0-F1
#
_cell.length_a   1.000
_cell.length_b   1.000
_cell.length_c   1.000
_cell.angle_alpha   90.00
_cell.angle_beta   90.00
_cell.angle_gamma   90.00
#
_symmetry.space_group_name_H-M   'P 1'
#
loop_
_entity.id
_entity.type
_entity.pdbx_description
1 polymer ?
#
loop_
_entity_poly.entity_id
_entity_poly.type
_entity_poly.pdbx_seq_one_letter_code
_entity_poly.pdbx_strand_id
1 'polypeptide(L)'
;MSRVWGLGCAAALTGALLCWGCAESETLKHYDAPQGGASGSAGAAGSSQQGGSSGNGGSSSGGGANGGSSGAAQGGSAGQGAASNGGSANGGSSGSANGGSANGGSANGGSANGGSANGGSAGQPSGMDPALGLPDGNGDPCSNVGGSCTAADGPGVCRIYSQTEGRCESCTTCNNLNQFCTQSSDCDILFQCYQGQCLNLCDLSIGCSGVTDWCVNVGNSQYGVCVYPN
;
A
#
# COMPACT_ATOMS: atom_id res chain seq x y z
N MET A 1 38.68 15.68 15.69
CA MET A 1 39.72 15.98 14.68
C MET A 1 39.42 15.16 13.43
N SER A 2 38.55 15.65 12.54
CA SER A 2 38.15 14.90 11.34
C SER A 2 39.07 15.26 10.18
N ARG A 3 39.73 14.24 9.63
CA ARG A 3 40.61 14.37 8.46
C ARG A 3 39.75 14.29 7.19
N VAL A 4 39.67 15.40 6.47
CA VAL A 4 39.07 15.50 5.14
C VAL A 4 40.08 14.90 4.14
N TRP A 5 39.69 13.84 3.44
CA TRP A 5 40.43 13.34 2.29
C TRP A 5 39.97 14.12 1.06
N GLY A 6 40.76 15.11 0.64
CA GLY A 6 40.58 15.77 -0.65
C GLY A 6 41.12 14.86 -1.76
N LEU A 7 40.25 14.36 -2.63
CA LEU A 7 40.68 13.78 -3.91
C LEU A 7 41.11 14.93 -4.83
N GLY A 8 42.42 15.04 -5.04
CA GLY A 8 43.00 15.91 -6.06
C GLY A 8 42.72 15.34 -7.45
N CYS A 9 42.02 16.11 -8.28
CA CYS A 9 41.87 15.83 -9.71
C CYS A 9 43.19 16.23 -10.41
N ALA A 10 44.01 15.25 -10.77
CA ALA A 10 45.22 15.47 -11.55
C ALA A 10 44.85 15.67 -13.03
N ALA A 11 44.90 16.92 -13.49
CA ALA A 11 44.74 17.27 -14.89
C ALA A 11 46.01 16.91 -15.68
N ALA A 12 45.90 15.92 -16.57
CA ALA A 12 46.89 15.67 -17.61
C ALA A 12 46.52 16.51 -18.85
N LEU A 13 47.38 17.49 -19.14
CA LEU A 13 47.36 18.36 -20.32
C LEU A 13 47.64 17.59 -21.60
N THR A 14 46.75 17.64 -22.59
CA THR A 14 47.01 18.14 -23.96
C THR A 14 45.80 17.93 -24.88
N GLY A 15 45.23 19.04 -25.38
CA GLY A 15 44.45 19.02 -26.62
C GLY A 15 43.03 19.62 -26.56
N ALA A 16 42.93 20.89 -26.98
CA ALA A 16 41.76 21.59 -27.56
C ALA A 16 40.40 21.49 -26.83
N LEU A 17 40.06 22.49 -26.01
CA LEU A 17 39.14 23.59 -26.35
C LEU A 17 37.85 23.16 -27.09
N LEU A 18 36.81 22.88 -26.30
CA LEU A 18 35.49 23.54 -26.33
C LEU A 18 34.73 23.13 -25.05
N CYS A 19 35.06 23.78 -23.93
CA CYS A 19 34.21 23.79 -22.73
C CYS A 19 33.12 24.84 -22.93
N TRP A 20 31.86 24.42 -23.01
CA TRP A 20 30.73 25.32 -22.78
C TRP A 20 29.71 24.63 -21.87
N GLY A 21 29.63 25.11 -20.62
CA GLY A 21 28.42 25.02 -19.81
C GLY A 21 28.32 23.91 -18.75
N CYS A 22 29.27 23.82 -17.82
CA CYS A 22 29.00 23.26 -16.49
C CYS A 22 29.42 24.30 -15.43
N ALA A 23 28.44 25.04 -14.91
CA ALA A 23 28.51 25.69 -13.59
C ALA A 23 27.13 26.27 -13.25
N GLU A 24 26.26 25.47 -12.63
CA GLU A 24 25.36 26.01 -11.63
C GLU A 24 25.66 25.33 -10.29
N SER A 25 26.04 26.18 -9.36
CA SER A 25 26.55 25.87 -8.04
C SER A 25 25.37 25.48 -7.15
N GLU A 26 25.19 24.19 -6.89
CA GLU A 26 24.30 23.79 -5.79
C GLU A 26 24.95 24.18 -4.47
N THR A 27 24.31 25.15 -3.83
CA THR A 27 24.64 25.65 -2.51
C THR A 27 24.39 24.53 -1.52
N LEU A 28 25.45 23.84 -1.09
CA LEU A 28 25.42 22.85 -0.03
C LEU A 28 24.95 23.55 1.27
N LYS A 29 23.65 23.52 1.56
CA LYS A 29 23.13 23.95 2.86
C LYS A 29 23.60 22.94 3.89
N HIS A 30 24.63 23.32 4.63
CA HIS A 30 25.06 22.64 5.85
C HIS A 30 23.88 22.68 6.83
N TYR A 31 23.25 21.54 7.07
CA TYR A 31 22.36 21.38 8.22
C TYR A 31 23.26 21.11 9.43
N ASP A 32 23.47 22.15 10.25
CA ASP A 32 24.04 21.98 11.58
C ASP A 32 23.09 21.11 12.42
N ALA A 33 23.54 19.90 12.73
CA ALA A 33 22.90 19.07 13.74
C ALA A 33 22.99 19.79 15.10
N PRO A 34 21.90 19.95 15.87
CA PRO A 34 21.99 20.50 17.21
C PRO A 34 22.81 19.56 18.10
N GLN A 35 24.00 20.03 18.51
CA GLN A 35 24.78 19.43 19.58
C GLN A 35 24.02 19.66 20.90
N GLY A 36 23.16 18.70 21.26
CA GLY A 36 22.58 18.59 22.59
C GLY A 36 23.66 18.20 23.59
N GLY A 37 24.08 19.17 24.40
CA GLY A 37 25.09 19.02 25.44
C GLY A 37 24.66 18.05 26.55
N ALA A 38 25.66 17.34 27.07
CA ALA A 38 25.57 16.55 28.29
C ALA A 38 25.94 17.41 29.52
N SER A 39 25.02 17.52 30.46
CA SER A 39 25.23 17.85 31.89
C SER A 39 23.84 17.71 32.56
N GLY A 40 23.52 16.64 33.28
CA GLY A 40 24.18 16.12 34.47
C GLY A 40 23.28 16.43 35.67
N SER A 41 22.85 15.41 36.44
CA SER A 41 22.68 15.40 37.91
C SER A 41 21.84 14.21 38.36
N ALA A 42 22.39 13.47 39.31
CA ALA A 42 21.75 12.38 40.04
C ALA A 42 20.58 12.85 40.91
N GLY A 43 19.63 11.96 41.19
CA GLY A 43 18.69 12.19 42.30
C GLY A 43 17.48 11.26 42.38
N ALA A 44 17.56 10.33 43.34
CA ALA A 44 16.49 9.84 44.21
C ALA A 44 15.33 8.96 43.66
N ALA A 45 15.39 7.69 44.09
CA ALA A 45 14.39 6.91 44.81
C ALA A 45 12.92 7.39 44.88
N GLY A 46 11.98 6.44 44.70
CA GLY A 46 10.70 6.47 45.41
C GLY A 46 9.55 5.65 44.81
N SER A 47 9.13 4.59 45.55
CA SER A 47 7.75 4.08 45.73
C SER A 47 6.85 3.80 44.51
N SER A 48 6.48 2.57 44.18
CA SER A 48 5.42 1.73 44.80
C SER A 48 4.00 2.34 44.81
N GLN A 49 3.11 1.83 43.95
CA GLN A 49 1.63 1.72 44.07
C GLN A 49 1.10 1.23 42.70
N GLN A 50 0.51 0.05 42.48
CA GLN A 50 -0.64 -0.66 43.08
C GLN A 50 -2.01 -0.18 42.55
N GLY A 51 -2.78 -1.12 41.99
CA GLY A 51 -4.21 -1.00 41.57
C GLY A 51 -4.37 -0.89 40.05
N GLY A 52 -4.97 -1.86 39.33
CA GLY A 52 -6.42 -2.15 39.30
C GLY A 52 -7.06 -1.23 38.24
N SER A 53 -7.87 -1.65 37.27
CA SER A 53 -8.84 -2.74 37.23
C SER A 53 -9.26 -3.01 35.79
N SER A 54 -9.79 -4.22 35.58
CA SER A 54 -10.50 -4.69 34.41
C SER A 54 -11.67 -3.76 34.00
N GLY A 55 -11.75 -3.41 32.72
CA GLY A 55 -12.89 -2.71 32.13
C GLY A 55 -13.46 -3.52 30.97
N ASN A 56 -14.36 -4.46 31.27
CA ASN A 56 -15.32 -5.01 30.32
C ASN A 56 -16.51 -4.05 30.22
N GLY A 57 -17.03 -3.82 29.01
CA GLY A 57 -18.41 -3.41 28.80
C GLY A 57 -18.59 -2.16 27.95
N GLY A 58 -19.27 -2.31 26.81
CA GLY A 58 -19.76 -1.15 26.07
C GLY A 58 -20.20 -1.43 24.63
N SER A 59 -21.04 -2.43 24.39
CA SER A 59 -21.81 -2.51 23.14
C SER A 59 -22.94 -1.47 23.18
N SER A 60 -22.74 -0.32 22.57
CA SER A 60 -23.79 0.66 22.32
C SER A 60 -24.48 0.37 20.99
N SER A 61 -25.55 -0.40 21.08
CA SER A 61 -26.64 -0.42 20.10
C SER A 61 -27.43 0.89 20.20
N GLY A 62 -27.39 1.71 19.17
CA GLY A 62 -28.27 2.86 18.95
C GLY A 62 -27.93 3.39 17.57
N GLY A 63 -28.84 3.67 16.65
CA GLY A 63 -30.27 3.89 16.66
C GLY A 63 -30.52 4.62 15.34
N GLY A 64 -31.54 4.21 14.59
CA GLY A 64 -31.73 4.66 13.22
C GLY A 64 -31.92 6.18 13.08
N ALA A 65 -31.49 6.70 11.93
CA ALA A 65 -32.04 7.92 11.36
C ALA A 65 -32.36 7.68 9.88
N ASN A 66 -33.66 7.68 9.59
CA ASN A 66 -34.24 7.84 8.26
C ASN A 66 -33.84 9.19 7.66
N GLY A 67 -33.53 9.19 6.37
CA GLY A 67 -33.45 10.37 5.50
C GLY A 67 -32.81 9.91 4.19
N GLY A 68 -33.52 9.62 3.10
CA GLY A 68 -34.63 10.40 2.54
C GLY A 68 -34.06 11.38 1.51
N SER A 69 -33.61 10.88 0.36
CA SER A 69 -33.33 11.69 -0.83
C SER A 69 -33.46 10.81 -2.07
N SER A 70 -34.67 10.82 -2.62
CA SER A 70 -35.02 10.36 -3.96
C SER A 70 -34.25 11.13 -5.03
N GLY A 71 -33.44 10.43 -5.81
CA GLY A 71 -32.84 10.92 -7.05
C GLY A 71 -32.93 9.83 -8.11
N ALA A 72 -33.88 9.97 -9.03
CA ALA A 72 -34.13 9.04 -10.11
C ALA A 72 -33.09 9.17 -11.24
N ALA A 73 -32.56 8.04 -11.70
CA ALA A 73 -32.06 7.83 -13.06
C ALA A 73 -31.98 6.30 -13.27
N GLN A 74 -33.09 5.64 -13.63
CA GLN A 74 -33.44 5.28 -15.01
C GLN A 74 -32.27 4.83 -15.89
N GLY A 75 -32.23 3.52 -16.15
CA GLY A 75 -31.94 2.97 -17.47
C GLY A 75 -30.63 2.18 -17.61
N GLY A 76 -30.73 0.86 -17.81
CA GLY A 76 -29.62 0.10 -18.41
C GLY A 76 -29.56 -1.39 -18.13
N SER A 77 -30.53 -2.15 -18.65
CA SER A 77 -30.37 -3.53 -19.15
C SER A 77 -29.76 -4.63 -18.27
N ALA A 78 -30.65 -5.44 -17.68
CA ALA A 78 -30.35 -6.75 -17.12
C ALA A 78 -29.87 -7.73 -18.21
N GLY A 79 -28.62 -8.18 -18.11
CA GLY A 79 -28.13 -9.39 -18.76
C GLY A 79 -28.38 -10.59 -17.84
N GLN A 80 -29.44 -11.35 -18.12
CA GLN A 80 -29.81 -12.58 -17.42
C GLN A 80 -28.86 -13.71 -17.82
N GLY A 81 -27.98 -14.13 -16.91
CA GLY A 81 -27.27 -15.41 -16.98
C GLY A 81 -28.04 -16.46 -16.20
N ALA A 82 -28.76 -17.33 -16.92
CA ALA A 82 -29.68 -18.31 -16.39
C ALA A 82 -29.03 -19.33 -15.42
N ALA A 83 -29.59 -19.45 -14.23
CA ALA A 83 -29.48 -20.64 -13.41
C ALA A 83 -30.32 -21.76 -14.06
N SER A 84 -29.67 -22.84 -14.48
CA SER A 84 -30.36 -24.03 -14.99
C SER A 84 -30.63 -24.99 -13.84
N ASN A 85 -31.88 -25.04 -13.39
CA ASN A 85 -32.44 -26.09 -12.54
C ASN A 85 -33.04 -27.21 -13.41
N GLY A 86 -32.90 -28.45 -12.95
CA GLY A 86 -33.98 -29.44 -13.03
C GLY A 86 -34.02 -30.33 -14.26
N GLY A 87 -33.38 -31.49 -14.17
CA GLY A 87 -33.74 -32.68 -14.94
C GLY A 87 -34.19 -33.80 -13.98
N SER A 88 -35.50 -34.05 -13.91
CA SER A 88 -36.08 -35.25 -13.29
C SER A 88 -36.84 -36.04 -14.37
N ALA A 89 -36.53 -37.34 -14.52
CA ALA A 89 -37.52 -38.38 -14.84
C ALA A 89 -36.93 -39.81 -14.77
N ASN A 90 -37.38 -40.55 -13.76
CA ASN A 90 -37.86 -41.94 -13.71
C ASN A 90 -37.21 -43.11 -14.49
N GLY A 91 -36.93 -44.19 -13.72
CA GLY A 91 -37.43 -45.53 -14.02
C GLY A 91 -36.46 -46.70 -13.76
N GLY A 92 -36.73 -47.55 -12.75
CA GLY A 92 -36.15 -48.91 -12.71
C GLY A 92 -35.99 -49.58 -11.33
N SER A 93 -37.04 -50.28 -10.91
CA SER A 93 -37.05 -51.62 -10.29
C SER A 93 -36.16 -51.98 -9.06
N SER A 94 -36.86 -52.17 -7.94
CA SER A 94 -36.75 -53.28 -6.96
C SER A 94 -35.39 -53.93 -6.71
N GLY A 95 -34.82 -53.65 -5.54
CA GLY A 95 -33.74 -54.45 -4.95
C GLY A 95 -33.55 -54.14 -3.46
N SER A 96 -34.09 -54.99 -2.61
CA SER A 96 -33.83 -55.01 -1.17
C SER A 96 -32.34 -55.28 -0.90
N ALA A 97 -31.63 -54.41 -0.17
CA ALA A 97 -30.44 -54.77 0.60
C ALA A 97 -30.03 -53.66 1.58
N ASN A 98 -30.23 -53.96 2.87
CA ASN A 98 -29.40 -53.65 4.05
C ASN A 98 -28.47 -52.42 4.04
N GLY A 99 -28.81 -51.48 4.93
CA GLY A 99 -27.92 -50.95 5.98
C GLY A 99 -26.46 -50.73 5.62
N GLY A 100 -26.13 -49.48 5.29
CA GLY A 100 -24.76 -48.97 5.32
C GLY A 100 -24.79 -47.49 5.70
N SER A 101 -24.35 -47.17 6.91
CA SER A 101 -24.10 -45.80 7.36
C SER A 101 -23.11 -45.13 6.43
N ALA A 102 -23.60 -44.32 5.49
CA ALA A 102 -22.76 -43.45 4.69
C ALA A 102 -22.35 -42.26 5.55
N ASN A 103 -21.10 -42.25 6.00
CA ASN A 103 -20.44 -41.08 6.58
C ASN A 103 -20.63 -39.90 5.63
N GLY A 104 -21.45 -38.93 6.03
CA GLY A 104 -21.56 -37.63 5.39
C GLY A 104 -20.20 -36.94 5.45
N GLY A 105 -19.42 -37.08 4.39
CA GLY A 105 -18.22 -36.29 4.17
C GLY A 105 -18.67 -34.85 3.99
N SER A 106 -18.52 -34.06 5.05
CA SER A 106 -18.53 -32.60 4.98
C SER A 106 -17.53 -32.20 3.91
N ALA A 107 -18.04 -31.82 2.73
CA ALA A 107 -17.24 -31.14 1.74
C ALA A 107 -16.72 -29.87 2.43
N ASN A 108 -15.43 -29.85 2.74
CA ASN A 108 -14.70 -28.64 3.05
C ASN A 108 -14.85 -27.73 1.82
N GLY A 109 -15.91 -26.93 1.82
CA GLY A 109 -16.01 -25.76 0.98
C GLY A 109 -14.81 -24.91 1.35
N GLY A 110 -13.77 -24.98 0.52
CA GLY A 110 -12.64 -24.10 0.63
C GLY A 110 -13.20 -22.69 0.64
N SER A 111 -13.10 -22.03 1.80
CA SER A 111 -13.27 -20.60 1.89
C SER A 111 -12.32 -20.03 0.87
N ALA A 112 -12.86 -19.64 -0.29
CA ALA A 112 -12.20 -18.67 -1.11
C ALA A 112 -11.93 -17.51 -0.17
N ASN A 113 -10.65 -17.23 0.10
CA ASN A 113 -10.21 -15.98 0.67
C ASN A 113 -10.63 -14.90 -0.33
N GLY A 114 -11.91 -14.54 -0.29
CA GLY A 114 -12.43 -13.31 -0.87
C GLY A 114 -11.73 -12.23 -0.08
N GLY A 115 -10.64 -11.72 -0.67
CA GLY A 115 -9.90 -10.61 -0.13
C GLY A 115 -10.90 -9.54 0.27
N SER A 116 -10.86 -9.19 1.55
CA SER A 116 -11.58 -8.04 2.09
C SER A 116 -11.11 -6.81 1.34
N ALA A 117 -11.76 -6.48 0.23
CA ALA A 117 -11.79 -5.16 -0.35
C ALA A 117 -12.70 -4.29 0.54
N ASN A 118 -12.30 -4.10 1.80
CA ASN A 118 -12.95 -3.16 2.71
C ASN A 118 -12.16 -1.85 2.71
N GLY A 119 -12.20 -1.19 1.55
CA GLY A 119 -11.93 0.23 1.41
C GLY A 119 -12.96 0.73 0.42
N GLY A 120 -13.89 1.57 0.87
CA GLY A 120 -15.01 2.04 0.05
C GLY A 120 -14.52 2.49 -1.32
N SER A 121 -15.05 1.85 -2.37
CA SER A 121 -14.72 2.15 -3.76
C SER A 121 -15.26 3.53 -4.15
N ALA A 122 -14.64 4.60 -3.64
CA ALA A 122 -14.48 5.79 -4.46
C ALA A 122 -13.76 5.29 -5.72
N GLY A 123 -14.49 5.22 -6.84
CA GLY A 123 -14.11 4.42 -8.00
C GLY A 123 -12.62 4.54 -8.31
N GLN A 124 -11.93 3.40 -8.26
CA GLN A 124 -10.51 3.31 -8.60
C GLN A 124 -10.27 4.07 -9.92
N PRO A 125 -9.28 4.98 -9.98
CA PRO A 125 -8.98 5.70 -11.20
C PRO A 125 -8.80 4.73 -12.37
N SER A 126 -9.46 5.04 -13.48
CA SER A 126 -9.45 4.17 -14.66
C SER A 126 -8.03 3.94 -15.17
N GLY A 127 -7.71 2.69 -15.52
CA GLY A 127 -6.41 2.32 -16.07
C GLY A 127 -5.32 2.02 -15.04
N MET A 128 -5.64 2.05 -13.75
CA MET A 128 -4.76 1.53 -12.70
C MET A 128 -4.92 0.01 -12.57
N ASP A 129 -3.84 -0.68 -12.22
CA ASP A 129 -3.86 -2.12 -11.96
C ASP A 129 -4.81 -2.44 -10.78
N PRO A 130 -5.79 -3.36 -10.92
CA PRO A 130 -6.72 -3.72 -9.84
C PRO A 130 -6.05 -4.32 -8.59
N ALA A 131 -4.84 -4.86 -8.71
CA ALA A 131 -4.09 -5.42 -7.58
C ALA A 131 -3.27 -4.36 -6.82
N LEU A 132 -3.26 -3.11 -7.30
CA LEU A 132 -2.60 -2.00 -6.64
C LEU A 132 -3.49 -1.46 -5.51
N GLY A 133 -3.02 -1.54 -4.27
CA GLY A 133 -3.64 -0.81 -3.16
C GLY A 133 -3.38 0.67 -3.35
N LEU A 134 -4.43 1.48 -3.52
CA LEU A 134 -4.30 2.93 -3.70
C LEU A 134 -4.36 3.68 -2.36
N PRO A 135 -3.68 4.83 -2.24
CA PRO A 135 -3.80 5.70 -1.06
C PRO A 135 -5.17 6.34 -0.96
N ASP A 136 -5.51 6.92 0.20
CA ASP A 136 -6.72 7.74 0.37
C ASP A 136 -6.76 8.89 -0.67
N GLY A 137 -7.86 8.99 -1.41
CA GLY A 137 -8.09 10.04 -2.40
C GLY A 137 -8.22 11.44 -1.80
N ASN A 138 -8.45 11.55 -0.49
CA ASN A 138 -8.44 12.82 0.24
C ASN A 138 -7.02 13.31 0.58
N GLY A 139 -5.99 12.50 0.34
CA GLY A 139 -4.60 12.89 0.53
C GLY A 139 -4.21 14.07 -0.36
N ASP A 140 -3.28 14.90 0.12
CA ASP A 140 -2.77 16.02 -0.65
C ASP A 140 -2.09 15.51 -1.93
N PRO A 141 -2.32 16.18 -3.08
CA PRO A 141 -1.70 15.78 -4.34
C PRO A 141 -0.18 15.99 -4.28
N CYS A 142 0.57 15.07 -4.87
CA CYS A 142 2.02 15.15 -4.92
C CYS A 142 2.56 14.60 -6.25
N SER A 143 3.66 15.17 -6.71
CA SER A 143 4.26 14.86 -8.02
C SER A 143 5.46 13.92 -7.95
N ASN A 144 6.09 13.80 -6.78
CA ASN A 144 7.31 13.01 -6.62
C ASN A 144 7.01 11.70 -5.90
N VAL A 145 6.55 10.68 -6.63
CA VAL A 145 6.22 9.35 -6.08
C VAL A 145 7.45 8.72 -5.42
N GLY A 146 7.28 8.18 -4.22
CA GLY A 146 8.36 7.70 -3.35
C GLY A 146 9.10 8.81 -2.60
N GLY A 147 8.79 10.07 -2.88
CA GLY A 147 9.28 11.23 -2.12
C GLY A 147 8.50 11.43 -0.82
N SER A 148 9.14 12.12 0.13
CA SER A 148 8.46 12.58 1.34
C SER A 148 7.51 13.74 1.04
N CYS A 149 6.42 13.82 1.79
CA CYS A 149 5.52 14.96 1.78
C CYS A 149 4.85 15.16 3.14
N THR A 150 3.99 16.18 3.25
CA THR A 150 3.23 16.44 4.47
C THR A 150 1.82 15.90 4.26
N ALA A 151 1.49 14.82 4.97
CA ALA A 151 0.11 14.32 5.07
C ALA A 151 -0.62 15.06 6.20
N ALA A 152 -1.96 14.93 6.24
CA ALA A 152 -2.80 15.58 7.25
C ALA A 152 -2.35 15.27 8.70
N ASP A 153 -1.83 14.06 8.95
CA ASP A 153 -1.43 13.58 10.27
C ASP A 153 0.10 13.61 10.51
N GLY A 154 0.86 14.28 9.64
CA GLY A 154 2.31 14.47 9.81
C GLY A 154 3.15 14.04 8.60
N PRO A 155 4.35 13.44 8.80
CA PRO A 155 5.18 13.02 7.68
C PRO A 155 4.49 11.90 6.90
N GLY A 156 4.34 12.10 5.60
CA GLY A 156 3.77 11.14 4.66
C GLY A 156 4.74 10.82 3.53
N VAL A 157 4.33 9.87 2.71
CA VAL A 157 4.98 9.53 1.44
C VAL A 157 4.01 9.78 0.30
N CYS A 158 4.55 10.27 -0.82
CA CYS A 158 3.82 10.38 -2.05
C CYS A 158 3.68 9.02 -2.74
N ARG A 159 2.46 8.51 -2.82
CA ARG A 159 2.15 7.18 -3.36
C ARG A 159 1.40 7.26 -4.67
N ILE A 160 1.48 6.21 -5.48
CA ILE A 160 0.77 6.15 -6.77
C ILE A 160 -0.73 6.16 -6.52
N TYR A 161 -1.45 7.15 -7.07
CA TYR A 161 -2.91 7.24 -6.97
C TYR A 161 -3.59 7.12 -8.33
N SER A 162 -3.08 7.83 -9.34
CA SER A 162 -3.64 7.85 -10.69
C SER A 162 -2.56 7.71 -11.76
N GLN A 163 -2.95 7.85 -13.04
CA GLN A 163 -2.03 7.75 -14.17
C GLN A 163 -0.92 8.82 -14.16
N THR A 164 -1.17 9.97 -13.54
CA THR A 164 -0.28 11.14 -13.61
C THR A 164 -0.04 11.79 -12.26
N GLU A 165 -0.67 11.31 -11.21
CA GLU A 165 -0.69 11.98 -9.91
C GLU A 165 -0.47 10.99 -8.77
N GLY A 166 0.28 11.42 -7.76
CA GLY A 166 0.38 10.74 -6.48
C GLY A 166 -0.44 11.43 -5.39
N ARG A 167 -0.62 10.73 -4.26
CA ARG A 167 -1.27 11.28 -3.06
C ARG A 167 -0.41 11.04 -1.83
N CYS A 168 -0.38 12.04 -0.96
CA CYS A 168 0.31 11.97 0.33
C CYS A 168 -0.47 11.11 1.30
N GLU A 169 0.19 10.08 1.81
CA GLU A 169 -0.37 9.15 2.78
C GLU A 169 0.67 8.84 3.85
N SER A 170 0.26 8.83 5.12
CA SER A 170 1.06 8.33 6.23
C SER A 170 0.88 6.81 6.35
N CYS A 171 1.91 6.11 6.80
CA CYS A 171 1.77 4.68 7.07
C CYS A 171 1.14 4.45 8.45
N THR A 172 0.25 3.46 8.55
CA THR A 172 -0.39 3.05 9.80
C THR A 172 0.39 1.91 10.46
N THR A 173 0.71 0.86 9.69
CA THR A 173 1.50 -0.29 10.17
C THR A 173 2.97 -0.20 9.75
N CYS A 174 3.28 0.49 8.65
CA CYS A 174 4.64 0.73 8.16
C CYS A 174 5.44 -0.58 7.93
N ASN A 175 4.79 -1.53 7.27
CA ASN A 175 5.36 -2.81 6.88
C ASN A 175 6.49 -2.64 5.86
N ASN A 176 7.55 -3.44 6.06
CA ASN A 176 8.74 -3.44 5.21
C ASN A 176 8.55 -4.26 3.92
N LEU A 177 9.58 -4.28 3.07
CA LEU A 177 9.62 -5.05 1.82
C LEU A 177 9.16 -6.51 2.01
N ASN A 178 8.30 -6.98 1.11
CA ASN A 178 7.70 -8.32 1.04
C ASN A 178 6.82 -8.71 2.24
N GLN A 179 6.54 -7.80 3.16
CA GLN A 179 5.55 -8.03 4.21
C GLN A 179 4.14 -7.92 3.63
N PHE A 180 3.18 -8.62 4.27
CA PHE A 180 1.79 -8.61 3.84
C PHE A 180 1.16 -7.22 4.02
N CYS A 181 0.29 -6.85 3.09
CA CYS A 181 -0.53 -5.64 3.17
C CYS A 181 -1.94 -5.91 2.62
N THR A 182 -2.87 -5.11 3.08
CA THR A 182 -4.27 -5.07 2.63
C THR A 182 -4.63 -3.71 2.04
N GLN A 183 -3.92 -2.66 2.45
CA GLN A 183 -4.11 -1.28 1.99
C GLN A 183 -2.76 -0.59 1.78
N SER A 184 -2.78 0.52 1.05
CA SER A 184 -1.59 1.31 0.74
C SER A 184 -0.86 1.81 1.99
N SER A 185 -1.62 2.26 3.00
CA SER A 185 -1.05 2.77 4.27
C SER A 185 -0.43 1.69 5.16
N ASP A 186 -0.59 0.40 4.84
CA ASP A 186 0.09 -0.66 5.58
C ASP A 186 1.59 -0.64 5.33
N CYS A 187 2.04 -0.12 4.18
CA CYS A 187 3.42 -0.18 3.75
C CYS A 187 4.25 1.03 4.22
N ASP A 188 5.57 0.85 4.39
CA ASP A 188 6.49 1.95 4.73
C ASP A 188 6.72 2.93 3.55
N ILE A 189 7.51 3.98 3.79
CA ILE A 189 7.74 5.15 2.94
C ILE A 189 8.35 4.88 1.56
N LEU A 190 8.80 3.67 1.27
CA LEU A 190 9.39 3.31 -0.04
C LEU A 190 8.59 2.23 -0.78
N PHE A 191 7.51 1.70 -0.17
CA PHE A 191 6.85 0.50 -0.65
C PHE A 191 5.38 0.74 -0.95
N GLN A 192 4.87 0.24 -2.07
CA GLN A 192 3.45 0.25 -2.42
C GLN A 192 2.83 -1.12 -2.17
N CYS A 193 1.59 -1.16 -1.69
CA CYS A 193 0.86 -2.42 -1.58
C CYS A 193 0.45 -2.90 -2.98
N TYR A 194 0.98 -4.05 -3.42
CA TYR A 194 0.67 -4.65 -4.70
C TYR A 194 0.58 -6.17 -4.58
N GLN A 195 -0.51 -6.76 -5.07
CA GLN A 195 -0.80 -8.19 -4.93
C GLN A 195 -0.72 -8.71 -3.47
N GLY A 196 -1.05 -7.85 -2.50
CA GLY A 196 -1.04 -8.18 -1.07
C GLY A 196 0.34 -8.14 -0.40
N GLN A 197 1.35 -7.56 -1.06
CA GLN A 197 2.70 -7.38 -0.51
C GLN A 197 3.19 -5.94 -0.65
N CYS A 198 3.98 -5.49 0.31
CA CYS A 198 4.69 -4.21 0.23
C CYS A 198 5.92 -4.35 -0.68
N LEU A 199 5.90 -3.73 -1.85
CA LEU A 199 6.95 -3.81 -2.86
C LEU A 199 7.53 -2.44 -3.17
N ASN A 200 8.81 -2.37 -3.56
CA ASN A 200 9.47 -1.10 -3.89
C ASN A 200 8.76 -0.38 -5.05
N LEU A 201 8.63 0.93 -4.94
CA LEU A 201 8.31 1.80 -6.07
C LEU A 201 9.53 1.89 -7.02
N CYS A 202 9.27 2.02 -8.32
CA CYS A 202 10.32 2.22 -9.33
C CYS A 202 9.91 3.25 -10.37
N ASP A 203 10.91 3.94 -10.93
CA ASP A 203 10.73 4.73 -12.14
C ASP A 203 10.76 3.79 -13.35
N LEU A 204 9.78 3.89 -14.24
CA LEU A 204 9.64 3.00 -15.41
C LEU A 204 10.82 3.13 -16.38
N SER A 205 11.55 4.26 -16.37
CA SER A 205 12.72 4.47 -17.20
C SER A 205 14.02 3.89 -16.60
N ILE A 206 14.07 3.73 -15.28
CA ILE A 206 15.27 3.26 -14.55
C ILE A 206 15.15 1.78 -14.18
N GLY A 207 13.95 1.31 -13.84
CA GLY A 207 13.71 -0.04 -13.36
C GLY A 207 13.98 -0.23 -11.88
N CYS A 208 14.10 -1.48 -11.48
CA CYS A 208 14.39 -1.90 -10.10
C CYS A 208 15.87 -2.23 -9.96
N SER A 209 16.60 -1.39 -9.22
CA SER A 209 18.05 -1.53 -9.07
C SER A 209 18.81 -1.56 -10.42
N GLY A 210 18.29 -0.84 -11.42
CA GLY A 210 18.85 -0.79 -12.78
C GLY A 210 18.38 -1.92 -13.71
N VAL A 211 17.48 -2.79 -13.27
CA VAL A 211 16.83 -3.80 -14.12
C VAL A 211 15.42 -3.32 -14.48
N THR A 212 15.22 -2.87 -15.72
CA THR A 212 13.95 -2.33 -16.22
C THR A 212 12.83 -3.37 -16.22
N ASP A 213 13.15 -4.61 -16.55
CA ASP A 213 12.16 -5.69 -16.72
C ASP A 213 11.49 -6.12 -15.41
N TRP A 214 12.01 -5.66 -14.27
CA TRP A 214 11.44 -5.94 -12.95
C TRP A 214 10.48 -4.84 -12.47
N CYS A 215 10.40 -3.71 -13.19
CA CYS A 215 9.48 -2.63 -12.88
C CYS A 215 8.18 -2.79 -13.66
N VAL A 216 7.16 -3.28 -12.97
CA VAL A 216 5.83 -3.51 -13.56
C VAL A 216 5.08 -2.19 -13.62
N ASN A 217 4.58 -1.83 -14.80
CA ASN A 217 3.70 -0.69 -14.97
C ASN A 217 2.32 -1.01 -14.37
N VAL A 218 1.93 -0.26 -13.34
CA VAL A 218 0.66 -0.42 -12.61
C VAL A 218 -0.39 0.61 -13.01
N GLY A 219 -0.22 1.26 -14.16
CA GLY A 219 -1.13 2.27 -14.73
C GLY A 219 -0.63 3.71 -14.62
N ASN A 220 0.42 3.97 -13.84
CA ASN A 220 1.04 5.28 -13.78
C ASN A 220 2.01 5.50 -14.97
N SER A 221 2.07 6.72 -15.47
CA SER A 221 2.84 7.09 -16.67
C SER A 221 4.35 7.16 -16.44
N GLN A 222 4.79 7.33 -15.19
CA GLN A 222 6.20 7.50 -14.84
C GLN A 222 6.70 6.41 -13.88
N TYR A 223 5.82 5.88 -13.03
CA TYR A 223 6.20 4.99 -11.94
C TYR A 223 5.52 3.62 -12.04
N GLY A 224 6.18 2.61 -11.47
CA GLY A 224 5.73 1.24 -11.38
C GLY A 224 6.02 0.62 -10.01
N VAL A 225 5.92 -0.70 -9.94
CA VAL A 225 6.22 -1.49 -8.74
C VAL A 225 7.23 -2.59 -9.08
N CYS A 226 8.20 -2.81 -8.20
CA CYS A 226 9.23 -3.84 -8.36
C CYS A 226 8.70 -5.23 -8.02
N VAL A 227 8.64 -6.10 -9.03
CA VAL A 227 8.27 -7.52 -8.88
C VAL A 227 9.48 -8.38 -9.20
N TYR A 228 10.00 -9.06 -8.18
CA TYR A 228 11.14 -9.97 -8.33
C TYR A 228 10.63 -11.37 -8.72
N PRO A 229 11.21 -12.02 -9.75
CA PRO A 229 10.91 -13.42 -10.02
C PRO A 229 11.37 -14.28 -8.83
N ASN A 230 10.48 -15.16 -8.37
CA ASN A 230 10.81 -16.18 -7.37
C ASN A 230 11.72 -17.28 -7.94
#